data_AF-A0AAP0L3V9-F1
#
_entry.id   AF-A0AAP0L3V9-F1
#
_cell.length_a   1.000
_cell.length_b   1.000
_cell.length_c   1.000
_cell.angle_alpha   90.00
_cell.angle_beta   90.00
_cell.angle_gamma   90.00
#
_symmetry.space_group_name_H-M   'P 1'
#
loop_
_entity.id
_entity.type
_entity.pdbx_description
1 polymer ?
#
loop_
_entity_poly.entity_id
_entity_poly.type
_entity_poly.pdbx_seq_one_letter_code
_entity_poly.pdbx_strand_id
1 'polypeptide(L)'
;MVDDVFYVLQSCCRRAISTSNINSVLALLSGAMNLLSNEYQEALQQKMREPNLGTKLFLGGAGVHKTGTEIATVLNNMDVSSEYVLKLRHEIEEQCIEIFPAPADREKIKSCLSDLGEMSNSFKQILNAGMEQLVATVTPRVRPVLDSVATIGYELSETEYAENEVNDPWVQKLLHSVEKNAAWFQPLMTTNNYDLYVHLVIDFIVKRLEVIMMQKRFSQLGGLQLDRDIRTLVSHFSSMTQRTVRDKFTRLTQMATILNLEKVSEILDFWGENAGPMTWRLTPAEVRRVLGLRVDFKPEAIAALKL
;
A
#
# COMPACT_ATOMS: atom_id res chain seq x y z
N MET A 1 -20.51 16.29 3.59
CA MET A 1 -20.29 16.55 2.15
C MET A 1 -20.57 15.30 1.33
N VAL A 2 -19.79 14.21 1.44
CA VAL A 2 -20.05 12.99 0.65
C VAL A 2 -21.45 12.45 0.93
N ASP A 3 -21.79 12.29 2.22
CA ASP A 3 -23.13 11.83 2.62
C ASP A 3 -24.25 12.70 2.04
N ASP A 4 -24.11 14.03 2.11
CA ASP A 4 -25.11 14.96 1.59
C ASP A 4 -25.29 14.82 0.07
N VAL A 5 -24.18 14.75 -0.68
CA VAL A 5 -24.20 14.61 -2.14
C VAL A 5 -24.89 13.31 -2.53
N PHE A 6 -24.48 12.18 -1.95
CA PHE A 6 -25.05 10.88 -2.29
C PHE A 6 -26.48 10.71 -1.79
N TYR A 7 -26.84 11.30 -0.65
CA TYR A 7 -28.22 11.32 -0.16
C TYR A 7 -29.16 12.10 -1.10
N VAL A 8 -28.71 13.26 -1.61
CA VAL A 8 -29.47 14.03 -2.60
C VAL A 8 -29.62 13.25 -3.90
N LEU A 9 -28.54 12.65 -4.40
CA LEU A 9 -28.57 11.83 -5.62
C LEU A 9 -29.51 10.62 -5.48
N GLN A 10 -29.43 9.90 -4.36
CA GLN A 10 -30.32 8.79 -4.01
C GLN A 10 -31.78 9.24 -3.98
N SER A 11 -32.07 10.35 -3.29
CA SER A 11 -33.42 10.92 -3.20
C SER A 11 -33.98 11.29 -4.57
N CYS A 12 -33.16 11.90 -5.44
CA CYS A 12 -33.54 12.21 -6.81
C CYS A 12 -33.83 10.93 -7.60
N CYS A 13 -32.95 9.93 -7.53
CA CYS A 13 -33.11 8.66 -8.26
C CYS A 13 -34.39 7.95 -7.85
N ARG A 14 -34.67 7.85 -6.54
CA ARG A 14 -35.90 7.25 -6.01
C ARG A 14 -37.16 7.96 -6.51
N ARG A 15 -37.14 9.30 -6.59
CA ARG A 15 -38.27 10.08 -7.15
C ARG A 15 -38.47 9.80 -8.63
N ALA A 16 -37.39 9.73 -9.42
CA ALA A 16 -37.50 9.40 -10.85
C ALA A 16 -38.04 7.98 -11.06
N ILE A 17 -37.56 7.01 -10.28
CA ILE A 17 -38.03 5.62 -10.32
C ILE A 17 -39.53 5.54 -9.95
N SER A 18 -39.97 6.33 -8.97
CA SER A 18 -41.39 6.40 -8.57
C SER A 18 -42.32 6.93 -9.68
N THR A 19 -41.80 7.62 -10.71
CA THR A 19 -42.61 8.04 -11.86
C THR A 19 -42.99 6.90 -12.79
N SER A 20 -42.37 5.71 -12.64
CA SER A 20 -42.53 4.55 -13.53
C SER A 20 -42.25 4.86 -15.01
N ASN A 21 -41.52 5.94 -15.30
CA ASN A 21 -41.12 6.33 -16.65
C ASN A 21 -39.62 6.08 -16.83
N ILE A 22 -39.28 5.11 -17.67
CA ILE A 22 -37.89 4.76 -17.96
C ILE A 22 -37.07 5.93 -18.49
N ASN A 23 -37.64 6.79 -19.34
CA ASN A 23 -36.92 7.92 -19.91
C ASN A 23 -36.55 8.95 -18.83
N SER A 24 -37.42 9.14 -17.83
CA SER A 24 -37.14 10.01 -16.69
C SER A 24 -36.01 9.45 -15.81
N VAL A 25 -35.99 8.13 -15.59
CA VAL A 25 -34.90 7.46 -14.86
C VAL A 25 -33.58 7.59 -15.61
N LEU A 26 -33.55 7.25 -16.91
CA LEU A 26 -32.34 7.33 -17.73
C LEU A 26 -31.79 8.76 -17.83
N ALA A 27 -32.65 9.75 -18.04
CA ALA A 27 -32.24 11.15 -18.09
C ALA A 27 -31.62 11.62 -16.76
N LEU A 28 -32.22 11.24 -15.63
CA LEU A 28 -31.69 11.58 -14.32
C LEU A 28 -30.37 10.86 -14.04
N LEU A 29 -30.26 9.57 -14.34
CA LEU A 29 -29.02 8.81 -14.16
C LEU A 29 -27.87 9.42 -14.97
N SER A 30 -28.12 9.74 -16.24
CA SER A 30 -27.14 10.41 -17.09
C SER A 30 -26.71 11.77 -16.51
N GLY A 31 -27.66 12.58 -16.03
CA GLY A 31 -27.37 13.84 -15.36
C GLY A 31 -26.55 13.68 -14.08
N ALA A 32 -26.92 12.71 -13.23
CA ALA A 32 -26.20 12.40 -11.99
C ALA A 32 -24.75 11.95 -12.27
N MET A 33 -24.56 11.10 -13.29
CA MET A 33 -23.23 10.64 -13.70
C MET A 33 -22.38 11.79 -14.22
N ASN A 34 -22.94 12.68 -15.04
CA ASN A 34 -22.26 13.86 -15.54
C ASN A 34 -21.80 14.81 -14.42
N LEU A 35 -22.64 15.01 -13.40
CA LEU A 35 -22.31 15.82 -12.22
C LEU A 35 -21.19 15.17 -11.39
N LEU A 36 -21.27 13.84 -11.19
CA LEU A 36 -20.25 13.09 -10.47
C LEU A 36 -18.91 13.08 -11.21
N SER A 37 -18.93 12.85 -12.53
CA SER A 37 -17.73 12.70 -13.37
C SER A 37 -16.98 14.00 -13.56
N ASN A 38 -17.71 15.10 -13.73
CA ASN A 38 -17.13 16.37 -14.14
C ASN A 38 -16.98 17.28 -12.94
N GLU A 39 -18.07 17.73 -12.32
CA GLU A 39 -18.01 18.76 -11.29
C GLU A 39 -17.45 18.22 -9.97
N TYR A 40 -18.00 17.10 -9.49
CA TYR A 40 -17.62 16.54 -8.19
C TYR A 40 -16.21 15.97 -8.20
N GLN A 41 -15.87 15.15 -9.20
CA GLN A 41 -14.52 14.60 -9.36
C GLN A 41 -13.48 15.71 -9.54
N GLU A 42 -13.75 16.72 -10.37
CA GLU A 42 -12.83 17.83 -10.57
C GLU A 42 -12.63 18.64 -9.28
N ALA A 43 -13.70 18.94 -8.54
CA ALA A 43 -13.60 19.65 -7.26
C ALA A 43 -12.73 18.91 -6.23
N LEU A 44 -12.82 17.57 -6.19
CA LEU A 44 -11.94 16.76 -5.35
C LEU A 44 -10.49 16.79 -5.86
N GLN A 45 -10.28 16.64 -7.16
CA GLN A 45 -8.93 16.67 -7.75
C GLN A 45 -8.24 18.02 -7.60
N GLN A 46 -8.95 19.14 -7.76
CA GLN A 46 -8.37 20.47 -7.65
C GLN A 46 -7.78 20.71 -6.26
N LYS A 47 -8.44 20.23 -5.20
CA LYS A 47 -7.91 20.29 -3.83
C LYS A 47 -6.67 19.42 -3.60
N MET A 48 -6.47 18.40 -4.45
CA MET A 48 -5.29 17.52 -4.38
C MET A 48 -4.10 18.09 -5.18
N ARG A 49 -4.34 18.98 -6.16
CA ARG A 49 -3.31 19.64 -6.97
C ARG A 49 -2.61 20.73 -6.18
N GLU A 50 -1.94 20.34 -5.10
CA GLU A 50 -1.17 21.23 -4.25
C GLU A 50 0.30 21.29 -4.71
N PRO A 51 0.77 22.43 -5.27
CA PRO A 51 2.16 22.56 -5.69
C PRO A 51 3.09 22.52 -4.47
N ASN A 52 4.23 21.84 -4.62
CA ASN A 52 5.22 21.67 -3.55
C ASN A 52 4.64 21.05 -2.26
N LEU A 53 3.75 20.07 -2.41
CA LEU A 53 3.06 19.39 -1.30
C LEU A 53 4.02 19.01 -0.15
N GLY A 54 5.17 18.41 -0.46
CA GLY A 54 6.15 18.00 0.55
C GLY A 54 6.85 19.14 1.30
N THR A 55 6.84 20.36 0.76
CA THR A 55 7.29 21.57 1.48
C THR A 55 6.19 22.06 2.41
N LYS A 56 4.95 22.14 1.91
CA LYS A 56 3.81 22.60 2.72
C LYS A 56 3.52 21.69 3.91
N LEU A 57 3.63 20.38 3.72
CA LEU A 57 3.34 19.37 4.76
C LEU A 57 4.39 19.28 5.87
N PHE A 58 5.55 19.92 5.73
CA PHE A 58 6.66 19.68 6.67
C PHE A 58 7.54 20.89 6.98
N LEU A 59 7.49 21.94 6.16
CA LEU A 59 8.24 23.18 6.33
C LEU A 59 7.34 24.41 6.50
N GLY A 60 6.01 24.25 6.34
CA GLY A 60 5.03 25.34 6.29
C GLY A 60 4.56 25.91 7.63
N GLY A 61 5.21 25.60 8.75
CA GLY A 61 4.82 26.07 10.09
C GLY A 61 3.35 25.77 10.41
N ALA A 62 2.58 26.77 10.88
CA ALA A 62 1.16 26.63 11.21
C ALA A 62 0.27 26.16 10.04
N GLY A 63 0.72 26.33 8.78
CA GLY A 63 -0.01 25.87 7.59
C GLY A 63 0.05 24.36 7.36
N VAL A 64 0.98 23.64 7.99
CA VAL A 64 1.17 22.19 7.83
C VAL A 64 -0.09 21.41 8.17
N HIS A 65 -0.66 21.66 9.35
CA HIS A 65 -1.84 20.94 9.82
C HIS A 65 -3.06 21.19 8.93
N LYS A 66 -3.22 22.42 8.44
CA LYS A 66 -4.31 22.77 7.52
C LYS A 66 -4.18 21.99 6.21
N THR A 67 -3.03 22.06 5.55
CA THR A 67 -2.80 21.34 4.28
C THR A 67 -2.89 19.83 4.47
N GLY A 68 -2.34 19.28 5.56
CA GLY A 68 -2.46 17.84 5.87
C GLY A 68 -3.92 17.41 6.06
N THR A 69 -4.72 18.21 6.76
CA THR A 69 -6.15 17.95 6.97
C THR A 69 -6.92 18.02 5.65
N GLU A 70 -6.65 19.02 4.80
CA GLU A 70 -7.31 19.18 3.51
C GLU A 70 -7.02 17.98 2.58
N ILE A 71 -5.76 17.57 2.47
CA ILE A 71 -5.36 16.40 1.66
C ILE A 71 -5.97 15.11 2.20
N ALA A 72 -5.88 14.85 3.50
CA ALA A 72 -6.47 13.66 4.11
C ALA A 72 -8.00 13.63 3.89
N THR A 73 -8.67 14.77 4.04
CA THR A 73 -10.12 14.90 3.80
C THR A 73 -10.47 14.57 2.35
N VAL A 74 -9.71 15.05 1.38
CA VAL A 74 -9.95 14.78 -0.04
C VAL A 74 -9.79 13.29 -0.34
N LEU A 75 -8.72 12.66 0.16
CA LEU A 75 -8.48 11.22 -0.02
C LEU A 75 -9.59 10.38 0.64
N ASN A 76 -10.02 10.74 1.85
CA ASN A 76 -11.15 10.09 2.52
C ASN A 76 -12.44 10.23 1.71
N ASN A 77 -12.70 11.43 1.18
CA ASN A 77 -13.89 11.67 0.38
C ASN A 77 -13.86 10.86 -0.92
N MET A 78 -12.71 10.74 -1.60
CA MET A 78 -12.58 9.91 -2.81
C MET A 78 -12.84 8.43 -2.51
N ASP A 79 -12.28 7.91 -1.41
CA ASP A 79 -12.47 6.52 -0.98
C ASP A 79 -13.96 6.22 -0.70
N VAL A 80 -14.58 7.01 0.18
CA VAL A 80 -16.00 6.85 0.54
C VAL A 80 -16.91 7.05 -0.67
N SER A 81 -16.59 8.02 -1.55
CA SER A 81 -17.35 8.22 -2.79
C SER A 81 -17.29 7.00 -3.70
N SER A 82 -16.13 6.33 -3.79
CA SER A 82 -15.98 5.12 -4.61
C SER A 82 -16.88 3.98 -4.14
N GLU A 83 -17.10 3.85 -2.83
CA GLU A 83 -18.03 2.89 -2.25
C GLU A 83 -19.49 3.31 -2.44
N TYR A 84 -19.78 4.59 -2.21
CA TYR A 84 -21.14 5.12 -2.26
C TYR A 84 -21.71 5.09 -3.68
N VAL A 85 -20.88 5.30 -4.71
CA VAL A 85 -21.29 5.09 -6.10
C VAL A 85 -21.77 3.66 -6.34
N LEU A 86 -21.08 2.65 -5.78
CA LEU A 86 -21.48 1.26 -5.94
C LEU A 86 -22.73 0.91 -5.14
N LYS A 87 -22.88 1.46 -3.93
CA LYS A 87 -24.10 1.32 -3.12
C LYS A 87 -25.30 1.93 -3.85
N LEU A 88 -25.17 3.17 -4.33
CA LEU A 88 -26.21 3.86 -5.11
C LEU A 88 -26.58 3.06 -6.35
N ARG A 89 -25.59 2.55 -7.08
CA ARG A 89 -25.82 1.68 -8.24
C ARG A 89 -26.66 0.46 -7.85
N HIS A 90 -26.27 -0.29 -6.83
CA HIS A 90 -26.95 -1.51 -6.43
C HIS A 90 -28.40 -1.24 -5.98
N GLU A 91 -28.60 -0.18 -5.21
CA GLU A 91 -29.93 0.21 -4.74
C GLU A 91 -30.86 0.61 -5.91
N ILE A 92 -30.33 1.32 -6.91
CA ILE A 92 -31.09 1.66 -8.11
C ILE A 92 -31.39 0.42 -8.94
N GLU A 93 -30.45 -0.52 -9.08
CA GLU A 93 -30.68 -1.80 -9.76
C GLU A 93 -31.84 -2.56 -9.09
N GLU A 94 -31.85 -2.65 -7.76
CA GLU A 94 -32.89 -3.34 -6.99
C GLU A 94 -34.27 -2.68 -7.16
N GLN A 95 -34.36 -1.36 -6.95
CA GLN A 95 -35.63 -0.62 -7.11
C GLN A 95 -36.17 -0.70 -8.55
N CYS A 96 -35.28 -0.68 -9.55
CA CYS A 96 -35.70 -0.80 -10.95
C CYS A 96 -36.22 -2.20 -11.30
N ILE A 97 -35.70 -3.27 -10.65
CA ILE A 97 -36.20 -4.63 -10.85
C ILE A 97 -37.65 -4.75 -10.36
N GLU A 98 -37.98 -4.12 -9.25
CA GLU A 98 -39.33 -4.16 -8.67
C GLU A 98 -40.36 -3.38 -9.51
N ILE A 99 -39.97 -2.20 -10.02
CA ILE A 99 -40.91 -1.30 -10.70
C ILE A 99 -41.03 -1.59 -12.21
N PHE A 100 -39.95 -2.04 -12.86
CA PHE A 100 -39.94 -2.30 -14.31
C PHE A 100 -39.89 -3.81 -14.61
N PRO A 101 -41.04 -4.44 -14.93
CA PRO A 101 -41.11 -5.87 -15.18
C PRO A 101 -40.53 -6.27 -16.55
N ALA A 102 -40.46 -5.34 -17.51
CA ALA A 102 -40.00 -5.58 -18.86
C ALA A 102 -38.47 -5.81 -18.93
N PRO A 103 -37.99 -6.93 -19.50
CA PRO A 103 -36.55 -7.22 -19.60
C PRO A 103 -35.75 -6.16 -20.36
N ALA A 104 -36.29 -5.64 -21.46
CA ALA A 104 -35.62 -4.64 -22.30
C ALA A 104 -35.39 -3.31 -21.56
N ASP A 105 -36.29 -2.94 -20.65
CA ASP A 105 -36.19 -1.73 -19.85
C ASP A 105 -35.10 -1.89 -18.77
N ARG A 106 -35.03 -3.07 -18.15
CA ARG A 106 -33.97 -3.40 -17.20
C ARG A 106 -32.59 -3.42 -17.85
N GLU A 107 -32.48 -3.92 -19.08
CA GLU A 107 -31.21 -3.92 -19.82
C GLU A 107 -30.70 -2.51 -20.11
N LYS A 108 -31.57 -1.59 -20.53
CA LYS A 108 -31.21 -0.19 -20.76
C LYS A 108 -30.73 0.50 -19.48
N ILE A 109 -31.44 0.27 -18.37
CA ILE A 109 -31.06 0.82 -17.06
C ILE A 109 -29.71 0.23 -16.63
N LYS A 110 -29.51 -1.08 -16.76
CA LYS A 110 -28.26 -1.75 -16.43
C LYS A 110 -27.08 -1.23 -17.26
N SER A 111 -27.29 -0.95 -18.55
CA SER A 111 -26.29 -0.33 -19.42
C SER A 111 -25.97 1.11 -19.03
N CYS A 112 -26.89 1.84 -18.41
CA CYS A 112 -26.63 3.17 -17.89
C CYS A 112 -25.86 3.10 -16.55
N LEU A 113 -26.17 2.09 -15.74
CA LEU A 113 -25.55 1.87 -14.44
C LEU A 113 -24.14 1.27 -14.52
N SER A 114 -23.72 0.70 -15.66
CA SER A 114 -22.32 0.28 -15.86
C SER A 114 -21.36 1.47 -15.74
N ASP A 115 -21.76 2.64 -16.21
CA ASP A 115 -20.95 3.86 -16.19
C ASP A 115 -20.69 4.35 -14.76
N LEU A 116 -21.63 4.11 -13.82
CA LEU A 116 -21.38 4.29 -12.38
C LEU A 116 -20.30 3.32 -11.86
N GLY A 117 -20.28 2.08 -12.36
CA GLY A 117 -19.21 1.13 -12.05
C GLY A 117 -17.84 1.65 -12.48
N GLU A 118 -17.76 2.22 -13.69
CA GLU A 118 -16.55 2.85 -14.20
C GLU A 118 -16.15 4.08 -13.36
N MET A 119 -17.12 4.87 -12.91
CA MET A 119 -16.90 6.01 -12.02
C MET A 119 -16.24 5.60 -10.69
N SER A 120 -16.69 4.51 -10.07
CA SER A 120 -16.06 3.97 -8.87
C SER A 120 -14.58 3.64 -9.11
N ASN A 121 -14.27 3.05 -10.27
CA ASN A 121 -12.89 2.76 -10.66
C ASN A 121 -12.07 4.03 -10.89
N SER A 122 -12.66 5.08 -11.50
CA SER A 122 -12.04 6.39 -11.66
C SER A 122 -11.66 7.00 -10.30
N PHE A 123 -12.58 7.03 -9.32
CA PHE A 123 -12.27 7.52 -7.97
C PHE A 123 -11.14 6.74 -7.31
N LYS A 124 -11.11 5.41 -7.45
CA LYS A 124 -10.02 4.57 -6.91
C LYS A 124 -8.68 4.85 -7.58
N GLN A 125 -8.65 5.08 -8.89
CA GLN A 125 -7.42 5.45 -9.60
C GLN A 125 -6.87 6.80 -9.13
N ILE A 126 -7.75 7.79 -8.97
CA ILE A 126 -7.36 9.13 -8.49
C ILE A 126 -6.89 9.05 -7.03
N LEU A 127 -7.60 8.29 -6.19
CA LEU A 127 -7.20 8.02 -4.81
C LEU A 127 -5.79 7.42 -4.75
N ASN A 128 -5.51 6.38 -5.55
CA ASN A 128 -4.20 5.74 -5.59
C ASN A 128 -3.10 6.71 -6.03
N ALA A 129 -3.35 7.51 -7.09
CA ALA A 129 -2.40 8.53 -7.52
C ALA A 129 -2.16 9.60 -6.44
N GLY A 130 -3.20 10.01 -5.71
CA GLY A 130 -3.10 10.92 -4.57
C GLY A 130 -2.29 10.34 -3.41
N MET A 131 -2.52 9.06 -3.09
CA MET A 131 -1.75 8.33 -2.07
C MET A 131 -0.28 8.23 -2.44
N GLU A 132 0.04 7.92 -3.70
CA GLU A 132 1.41 7.89 -4.20
C GLU A 132 2.08 9.26 -4.08
N GLN A 133 1.38 10.35 -4.44
CA GLN A 133 1.88 11.71 -4.27
C GLN A 133 2.15 12.03 -2.80
N LEU A 134 1.26 11.64 -1.90
CA LEU A 134 1.44 11.84 -0.46
C LEU A 134 2.66 11.07 0.06
N VAL A 135 2.81 9.79 -0.30
CA VAL A 135 3.96 8.96 0.06
C VAL A 135 5.25 9.54 -0.50
N ALA A 136 5.23 10.07 -1.72
CA ALA A 136 6.37 10.74 -2.34
C ALA A 136 6.87 11.96 -1.53
N THR A 137 6.06 12.52 -0.64
CA THR A 137 6.51 13.57 0.30
C THR A 137 7.25 13.03 1.53
N VAL A 138 7.03 11.76 1.88
CA VAL A 138 7.64 11.07 3.02
C VAL A 138 8.94 10.37 2.61
N THR A 139 8.98 9.76 1.42
CA THR A 139 10.16 8.99 0.98
C THR A 139 11.49 9.77 1.05
N PRO A 140 11.59 11.08 0.71
CA PRO A 140 12.87 11.80 0.78
C PRO A 140 13.34 12.05 2.21
N ARG A 141 12.43 11.96 3.20
CA ARG A 141 12.74 12.14 4.62
C ARG A 141 13.23 10.86 5.28
N VAL A 142 12.70 9.72 4.83
CA VAL A 142 13.09 8.39 5.29
C VAL A 142 14.37 7.91 4.59
N ARG A 143 14.57 8.33 3.34
CA ARG A 143 15.70 7.91 2.48
C ARG A 143 17.09 8.08 3.12
N PRO A 144 17.45 9.20 3.77
CA PRO A 144 18.78 9.33 4.39
C PRO A 144 19.07 8.27 5.45
N VAL A 145 18.05 7.86 6.22
CA VAL A 145 18.21 6.79 7.21
C VAL A 145 18.43 5.45 6.50
N LEU A 146 17.64 5.15 5.46
CA LEU A 146 17.85 3.96 4.63
C LEU A 146 19.22 3.93 3.97
N ASP A 147 19.69 5.06 3.44
CA ASP A 147 20.99 5.16 2.78
C ASP A 147 22.14 4.94 3.79
N SER A 148 21.96 5.34 5.04
CA SER A 148 22.92 5.03 6.11
C SER A 148 23.03 3.53 6.43
N VAL A 149 22.00 2.72 6.12
CA VAL A 149 22.08 1.26 6.26
C VAL A 149 23.17 0.67 5.38
N ALA A 150 23.49 1.31 4.24
CA ALA A 150 24.56 0.84 3.35
C ALA A 150 25.92 0.74 4.05
N THR A 151 26.21 1.60 5.03
CA THR A 151 27.50 1.63 5.74
C THR A 151 27.59 0.64 6.90
N ILE A 152 26.49 -0.03 7.26
CA ILE A 152 26.44 -0.95 8.41
C ILE A 152 26.92 -2.34 7.99
N GLY A 153 27.91 -2.89 8.70
CA GLY A 153 28.45 -4.22 8.44
C GLY A 153 27.52 -5.35 8.90
N TYR A 154 27.51 -6.45 8.15
CA TYR A 154 26.89 -7.73 8.56
C TYR A 154 27.92 -8.89 8.58
N GLU A 155 29.20 -8.57 8.45
CA GLU A 155 30.30 -9.45 8.78
C GLU A 155 30.64 -9.20 10.25
N LEU A 156 29.94 -9.90 11.15
CA LEU A 156 29.95 -9.61 12.58
C LEU A 156 30.74 -10.68 13.34
N SER A 157 31.54 -10.23 14.29
CA SER A 157 32.06 -11.03 15.39
C SER A 157 31.01 -11.21 16.50
N GLU A 158 31.26 -12.12 17.45
CA GLU A 158 30.41 -12.29 18.64
C GLU A 158 30.30 -11.00 19.46
N THR A 159 31.38 -10.25 19.59
CA THR A 159 31.41 -8.97 20.32
C THR A 159 30.55 -7.92 19.63
N GLU A 160 30.68 -7.76 18.31
CA GLU A 160 29.88 -6.80 17.55
C GLU A 160 28.39 -7.19 17.52
N TYR A 161 28.09 -8.50 17.42
CA TYR A 161 26.72 -9.00 17.51
C TYR A 161 26.10 -8.69 18.88
N ALA A 162 26.82 -8.95 19.97
CA ALA A 162 26.38 -8.63 21.34
C ALA A 162 26.18 -7.12 21.54
N GLU A 163 27.09 -6.29 21.04
CA GLU A 163 26.97 -4.82 21.07
C GLU A 163 25.72 -4.33 20.34
N ASN A 164 25.41 -4.90 19.17
CA ASN A 164 24.21 -4.58 18.40
C ASN A 164 22.90 -5.01 19.08
N GLU A 165 22.93 -5.94 20.03
CA GLU A 165 21.73 -6.27 20.83
C GLU A 165 21.36 -5.18 21.82
N VAL A 166 22.37 -4.48 22.33
CA VAL A 166 22.19 -3.36 23.27
C VAL A 166 21.97 -2.06 22.51
N ASN A 167 22.75 -1.85 21.44
CA ASN A 167 22.74 -0.63 20.64
C ASN A 167 22.30 -0.94 19.21
N ASP A 168 20.99 -0.84 18.96
CA ASP A 168 20.45 -1.07 17.64
C ASP A 168 21.13 -0.15 16.59
N PRO A 169 21.68 -0.72 15.49
CA PRO A 169 22.49 0.05 14.57
C PRO A 169 21.67 0.92 13.59
N TRP A 170 20.40 0.58 13.32
CA TRP A 170 19.56 1.37 12.38
C TRP A 170 18.06 1.17 12.45
N VAL A 171 17.56 0.00 12.87
CA VAL A 171 16.13 -0.34 12.81
C VAL A 171 15.32 0.66 13.61
N GLN A 172 15.69 0.94 14.86
CA GLN A 172 15.01 1.90 15.73
C GLN A 172 15.04 3.32 15.16
N LYS A 173 16.17 3.73 14.56
CA LYS A 173 16.29 5.02 13.88
C LYS A 173 15.35 5.11 12.67
N LEU A 174 15.22 4.04 11.91
CA LEU A 174 14.29 3.97 10.78
C LEU A 174 12.84 4.05 11.27
N LEU A 175 12.47 3.23 12.25
CA LEU A 175 11.12 3.20 12.80
C LEU A 175 10.71 4.57 13.33
N HIS A 176 11.54 5.20 14.15
CA HIS A 176 11.33 6.56 14.64
C HIS A 176 11.18 7.58 13.49
N SER A 177 12.00 7.47 12.45
CA SER A 177 11.88 8.34 11.27
C SER A 177 10.56 8.14 10.54
N VAL A 178 10.04 6.92 10.46
CA VAL A 178 8.74 6.66 9.81
C VAL A 178 7.60 7.19 10.67
N GLU A 179 7.57 6.87 11.96
CA GLU A 179 6.56 7.37 12.90
C GLU A 179 6.45 8.89 12.85
N LYS A 180 7.59 9.59 12.96
CA LYS A 180 7.65 11.05 12.93
C LYS A 180 7.04 11.64 11.65
N ASN A 181 7.20 10.97 10.51
CA ASN A 181 6.77 11.51 9.22
C ASN A 181 5.40 11.02 8.74
N ALA A 182 4.91 9.91 9.28
CA ALA A 182 3.70 9.22 8.80
C ALA A 182 2.58 9.11 9.85
N ALA A 183 2.89 8.98 11.15
CA ALA A 183 1.89 8.68 12.17
C ALA A 183 0.85 9.80 12.37
N TRP A 184 1.23 11.05 12.16
CA TRP A 184 0.36 12.20 12.36
C TRP A 184 -0.82 12.29 11.36
N PHE A 185 -0.79 11.52 10.27
CA PHE A 185 -1.94 11.37 9.36
C PHE A 185 -3.01 10.39 9.87
N GLN A 186 -2.67 9.51 10.82
CA GLN A 186 -3.59 8.51 11.36
C GLN A 186 -4.92 9.10 11.86
N PRO A 187 -4.95 10.16 12.69
CA PRO A 187 -6.22 10.74 13.14
C PRO A 187 -6.99 11.50 12.05
N LEU A 188 -6.38 11.76 10.89
CA LEU A 188 -6.98 12.55 9.80
C LEU A 188 -7.60 11.67 8.70
N MET A 189 -7.24 10.39 8.65
CA MET A 189 -7.62 9.46 7.60
C MET A 189 -8.66 8.44 8.07
N THR A 190 -9.44 7.90 7.15
CA THR A 190 -10.18 6.66 7.40
C THR A 190 -9.18 5.52 7.62
N THR A 191 -9.58 4.48 8.36
CA THR A 191 -8.74 3.29 8.60
C THR A 191 -8.24 2.68 7.29
N ASN A 192 -9.13 2.54 6.30
CA ASN A 192 -8.80 1.98 4.99
C ASN A 192 -7.69 2.76 4.27
N ASN A 193 -7.80 4.10 4.28
CA ASN A 193 -6.83 5.00 3.66
C ASN A 193 -5.51 5.04 4.41
N TYR A 194 -5.55 5.04 5.74
CA TYR A 194 -4.33 5.01 6.55
C TYR A 194 -3.57 3.70 6.36
N ASP A 195 -4.27 2.56 6.33
CA ASP A 195 -3.66 1.25 6.06
C ASP A 195 -3.01 1.23 4.66
N LEU A 196 -3.70 1.74 3.63
CA LEU A 196 -3.14 1.85 2.28
C LEU A 196 -1.88 2.72 2.26
N TYR A 197 -1.93 3.88 2.91
CA TYR A 197 -0.81 4.81 3.02
C TYR A 197 0.41 4.16 3.69
N VAL A 198 0.22 3.51 4.84
CA VAL A 198 1.27 2.77 5.55
C VAL A 198 1.86 1.67 4.67
N HIS A 199 1.03 0.92 3.94
CA HIS A 199 1.50 -0.14 3.04
C HIS A 199 2.37 0.38 1.90
N LEU A 200 2.07 1.54 1.34
CA LEU A 200 2.89 2.18 0.31
C LEU A 200 4.23 2.69 0.87
N VAL A 201 4.24 3.20 2.11
CA VAL A 201 5.50 3.56 2.81
C VAL A 201 6.35 2.31 3.05
N ILE A 202 5.74 1.21 3.49
CA ILE A 202 6.43 -0.08 3.66
C ILE A 202 7.01 -0.55 2.33
N ASP A 203 6.24 -0.50 1.24
CA ASP A 203 6.71 -0.90 -0.10
C ASP A 203 7.97 -0.15 -0.52
N PHE A 204 8.04 1.16 -0.26
CA PHE A 204 9.24 1.95 -0.53
C PHE A 204 10.44 1.47 0.31
N ILE A 205 10.23 1.24 1.60
CA ILE A 205 11.27 0.81 2.54
C ILE A 205 11.82 -0.56 2.17
N VAL A 206 10.95 -1.56 2.00
CA VAL A 206 11.38 -2.95 1.72
C VAL A 206 12.10 -3.07 0.39
N LYS A 207 11.64 -2.36 -0.66
CA LYS A 207 12.32 -2.32 -1.96
C LYS A 207 13.73 -1.73 -1.83
N ARG A 208 13.89 -0.66 -1.06
CA ARG A 208 15.20 -0.02 -0.85
C ARG A 208 16.12 -0.91 -0.02
N LEU A 209 15.61 -1.50 1.07
CA LEU A 209 16.36 -2.41 1.91
C LEU A 209 16.82 -3.64 1.14
N GLU A 210 15.96 -4.23 0.30
CA GLU A 210 16.33 -5.39 -0.52
C GLU A 210 17.53 -5.07 -1.42
N VAL A 211 17.51 -3.92 -2.11
CA VAL A 211 18.64 -3.47 -2.93
C VAL A 211 19.91 -3.31 -2.10
N ILE A 212 19.82 -2.71 -0.91
CA ILE A 212 20.97 -2.51 -0.02
C ILE A 212 21.52 -3.86 0.47
N MET A 213 20.66 -4.76 0.94
CA MET A 213 21.08 -6.07 1.45
C MET A 213 21.73 -6.92 0.34
N MET A 214 21.25 -6.81 -0.90
CA MET A 214 21.83 -7.49 -2.07
C MET A 214 23.21 -6.97 -2.51
N GLN A 215 23.74 -5.94 -1.85
CA GLN A 215 25.08 -5.39 -2.06
C GLN A 215 26.05 -5.71 -0.91
N LYS A 216 25.55 -6.33 0.17
CA LYS A 216 26.34 -6.59 1.37
C LYS A 216 27.06 -7.95 1.32
N ARG A 217 27.84 -8.19 2.36
CA ARG A 217 28.43 -9.47 2.72
C ARG A 217 27.99 -9.83 4.13
N PHE A 218 27.84 -11.12 4.38
CA PHE A 218 27.28 -11.65 5.62
C PHE A 218 28.16 -12.75 6.19
N SER A 219 28.33 -12.69 7.50
CA SER A 219 28.69 -13.84 8.36
C SER A 219 27.42 -14.60 8.78
N GLN A 220 27.54 -15.76 9.43
CA GLN A 220 26.39 -16.45 10.05
C GLN A 220 25.68 -15.54 11.08
N LEU A 221 26.43 -14.86 11.95
CA LEU A 221 25.88 -13.91 12.93
C LEU A 221 25.20 -12.71 12.25
N GLY A 222 25.72 -12.28 11.09
CA GLY A 222 25.06 -11.29 10.24
C GLY A 222 23.70 -11.77 9.70
N GLY A 223 23.59 -13.04 9.31
CA GLY A 223 22.31 -13.65 8.94
C GLY A 223 21.29 -13.58 10.08
N LEU A 224 21.72 -13.90 11.30
CA LEU A 224 20.88 -13.84 12.50
C LEU A 224 20.48 -12.40 12.83
N GLN A 225 21.41 -11.45 12.71
CA GLN A 225 21.13 -10.02 12.89
C GLN A 225 20.06 -9.54 11.90
N LEU A 226 20.18 -9.88 10.61
CA LEU A 226 19.21 -9.45 9.59
C LEU A 226 17.82 -10.04 9.85
N ASP A 227 17.75 -11.31 10.24
CA ASP A 227 16.49 -11.97 10.62
C ASP A 227 15.81 -11.26 11.80
N ARG A 228 16.59 -10.89 12.83
CA ARG A 228 16.11 -10.07 13.95
C ARG A 228 15.65 -8.68 13.52
N ASP A 229 16.40 -8.00 12.66
CA ASP A 229 16.05 -6.68 12.13
C ASP A 229 14.70 -6.73 11.39
N ILE A 230 14.51 -7.72 10.51
CA ILE A 230 13.28 -7.91 9.75
C ILE A 230 12.11 -8.23 10.67
N ARG A 231 12.28 -9.12 11.67
CA ARG A 231 11.22 -9.40 12.64
C ARG A 231 10.79 -8.15 13.40
N THR A 232 11.74 -7.32 13.79
CA THR A 232 11.48 -6.05 14.50
C THR A 232 10.69 -5.09 13.61
N LEU A 233 11.10 -4.93 12.34
CA LEU A 233 10.36 -4.14 11.36
C LEU A 233 8.93 -4.66 11.16
N VAL A 234 8.76 -5.97 10.92
CA VAL A 234 7.44 -6.59 10.73
C VAL A 234 6.56 -6.37 11.93
N SER A 235 7.07 -6.58 13.15
CA SER A 235 6.32 -6.38 14.40
C SER A 235 5.85 -4.94 14.53
N HIS A 236 6.74 -3.97 14.31
CA HIS A 236 6.41 -2.56 14.42
C HIS A 236 5.37 -2.14 13.37
N PHE A 237 5.61 -2.44 12.09
CA PHE A 237 4.68 -2.08 11.03
C PHE A 237 3.33 -2.77 11.17
N SER A 238 3.28 -3.98 11.72
CA SER A 238 2.01 -4.66 12.04
C SER A 238 1.19 -3.90 13.10
N SER A 239 1.82 -3.11 13.96
CA SER A 239 1.11 -2.28 14.95
C SER A 239 0.59 -0.96 14.38
N MET A 240 1.11 -0.52 13.22
CA MET A 240 0.72 0.74 12.57
C MET A 240 -0.51 0.61 11.65
N THR A 241 -0.92 -0.60 11.27
CA THR A 241 -2.01 -0.84 10.30
C THR A 241 -2.88 -2.00 10.77
N GLN A 242 -4.16 -2.00 10.40
CA GLN A 242 -5.06 -3.13 10.65
C GLN A 242 -4.87 -4.26 9.63
N ARG A 243 -4.21 -3.98 8.50
CA ARG A 243 -3.91 -4.96 7.45
C ARG A 243 -2.59 -5.68 7.70
N THR A 244 -2.54 -6.94 7.28
CA THR A 244 -1.33 -7.75 7.43
C THR A 244 -0.20 -7.21 6.56
N VAL A 245 0.98 -7.01 7.16
CA VAL A 245 2.17 -6.52 6.44
C VAL A 245 3.14 -7.63 6.01
N ARG A 246 2.95 -8.87 6.50
CA ARG A 246 3.88 -9.99 6.31
C ARG A 246 4.27 -10.20 4.84
N ASP A 247 3.30 -10.18 3.94
CA ASP A 247 3.54 -10.36 2.49
C ASP A 247 4.51 -9.34 1.89
N LYS A 248 4.57 -8.11 2.44
CA LYS A 248 5.49 -7.06 2.00
C LYS A 248 6.95 -7.39 2.33
N PHE A 249 7.18 -8.13 3.40
CA PHE A 249 8.51 -8.51 3.89
C PHE A 249 8.94 -9.90 3.43
N THR A 250 8.10 -10.63 2.68
CA THR A 250 8.37 -12.03 2.30
C THR A 250 9.72 -12.21 1.62
N ARG A 251 10.09 -11.35 0.65
CA ARG A 251 11.39 -11.48 -0.04
C ARG A 251 12.58 -11.28 0.92
N LEU A 252 12.54 -10.26 1.77
CA LEU A 252 13.57 -10.03 2.80
C LEU A 252 13.64 -11.19 3.80
N THR A 253 12.48 -11.73 4.22
CA THR A 253 12.40 -12.88 5.14
C THR A 253 13.00 -14.14 4.50
N GLN A 254 12.74 -14.36 3.21
CA GLN A 254 13.34 -15.44 2.43
C GLN A 254 14.85 -15.28 2.29
N MET A 255 15.33 -14.05 2.07
CA MET A 255 16.76 -13.76 2.08
C MET A 255 17.39 -14.09 3.44
N ALA A 256 16.78 -13.64 4.54
CA ALA A 256 17.27 -13.93 5.89
C ALA A 256 17.26 -15.44 6.19
N THR A 257 16.26 -16.18 5.71
CA THR A 257 16.23 -17.65 5.83
C THR A 257 17.45 -18.27 5.15
N ILE A 258 17.75 -17.89 3.91
CA ILE A 258 18.92 -18.37 3.17
C ILE A 258 20.23 -18.00 3.88
N LEU A 259 20.34 -16.77 4.38
CA LEU A 259 21.54 -16.27 5.04
C LEU A 259 21.79 -16.92 6.41
N ASN A 260 20.79 -17.58 6.99
CA ASN A 260 20.89 -18.32 8.25
C ASN A 260 21.19 -19.81 8.10
N LEU A 261 21.25 -20.33 6.87
CA LEU A 261 21.63 -21.73 6.64
C LEU A 261 23.05 -21.99 7.15
N GLU A 262 23.29 -23.18 7.71
CA GLU A 262 24.63 -23.58 8.14
C GLU A 262 25.48 -24.04 6.95
N LYS A 263 24.83 -24.60 5.92
CA LYS A 263 25.48 -25.15 4.73
C LYS A 263 24.70 -24.83 3.46
N VAL A 264 25.43 -24.66 2.35
CA VAL A 264 24.84 -24.39 1.03
C VAL A 264 23.79 -25.43 0.60
N SER A 265 23.97 -26.71 0.95
CA SER A 265 23.05 -27.79 0.56
C SER A 265 21.71 -27.76 1.30
N GLU A 266 21.63 -27.13 2.47
CA GLU A 266 20.43 -27.07 3.32
C GLU A 266 19.26 -26.33 2.63
N ILE A 267 19.56 -25.47 1.64
CA ILE A 267 18.53 -24.84 0.82
C ILE A 267 17.62 -25.86 0.13
N LEU A 268 18.12 -27.06 -0.17
CA LEU A 268 17.36 -28.13 -0.83
C LEU A 268 16.27 -28.71 0.09
N ASP A 269 16.39 -28.55 1.40
CA ASP A 269 15.38 -28.96 2.38
C ASP A 269 14.18 -28.01 2.39
N PHE A 270 14.35 -26.81 1.82
CA PHE A 270 13.32 -25.78 1.74
C PHE A 270 12.90 -25.46 0.31
N TRP A 271 13.45 -26.13 -0.72
CA TRP A 271 13.26 -25.76 -2.12
C TRP A 271 12.50 -26.83 -2.93
N GLY A 272 11.79 -26.39 -3.97
CA GLY A 272 11.03 -27.28 -4.86
C GLY A 272 9.96 -28.07 -4.12
N GLU A 273 9.94 -29.39 -4.30
CA GLU A 273 8.98 -30.30 -3.64
C GLU A 273 9.10 -30.29 -2.11
N ASN A 274 10.28 -29.92 -1.58
CA ASN A 274 10.56 -29.87 -0.14
C ASN A 274 10.16 -28.54 0.52
N ALA A 275 9.70 -27.54 -0.25
CA ALA A 275 9.35 -26.23 0.30
C ALA A 275 8.17 -26.27 1.30
N GLY A 276 7.40 -27.36 1.32
CA GLY A 276 6.25 -27.52 2.20
C GLY A 276 5.24 -26.38 2.00
N PRO A 277 4.83 -25.66 3.06
CA PRO A 277 3.90 -24.54 2.95
C PRO A 277 4.52 -23.25 2.40
N MET A 278 5.85 -23.19 2.25
CA MET A 278 6.56 -21.97 1.88
C MET A 278 6.45 -21.70 0.38
N THR A 279 5.83 -20.59 0.01
CA THR A 279 5.80 -20.13 -1.39
C THR A 279 6.98 -19.20 -1.66
N TRP A 280 8.00 -19.69 -2.38
CA TRP A 280 9.14 -18.88 -2.76
C TRP A 280 8.77 -17.74 -3.70
N ARG A 281 9.27 -16.53 -3.38
CA ARG A 281 9.15 -15.31 -4.19
C ARG A 281 10.49 -14.93 -4.84
N LEU A 282 11.57 -15.59 -4.43
CA LEU A 282 12.89 -15.48 -5.05
C LEU A 282 13.00 -16.49 -6.19
N THR A 283 13.57 -16.07 -7.31
CA THR A 283 13.91 -16.96 -8.43
C THR A 283 15.14 -17.81 -8.10
N PRO A 284 15.40 -18.93 -8.80
CA PRO A 284 16.61 -19.73 -8.60
C PRO A 284 17.91 -18.91 -8.73
N ALA A 285 17.93 -17.90 -9.61
CA ALA A 285 19.08 -17.02 -9.78
C ALA A 285 19.27 -16.07 -8.57
N GLU A 286 18.17 -15.55 -8.03
CA GLU A 286 18.19 -14.72 -6.83
C GLU A 286 18.63 -15.53 -5.61
N VAL A 287 18.17 -16.77 -5.44
CA VAL A 287 18.62 -17.65 -4.35
C VAL A 287 20.13 -17.88 -4.41
N ARG A 288 20.68 -18.22 -5.58
CA ARG A 288 22.13 -18.36 -5.74
C ARG A 288 22.87 -17.06 -5.42
N ARG A 289 22.32 -15.92 -5.83
CA ARG A 289 22.90 -14.61 -5.51
C ARG A 289 22.91 -14.33 -4.01
N VAL A 290 21.82 -14.65 -3.30
CA VAL A 290 21.71 -14.46 -1.84
C VAL A 290 22.66 -15.40 -1.10
N LEU A 291 22.75 -16.67 -1.50
CA LEU A 291 23.75 -17.62 -0.98
C LEU A 291 25.18 -17.07 -1.16
N GLY A 292 25.46 -16.44 -2.31
CA GLY A 292 26.75 -15.83 -2.59
C GLY A 292 27.07 -14.57 -1.78
N LEU A 293 26.14 -14.06 -0.96
CA LEU A 293 26.43 -12.97 -0.03
C LEU A 293 27.09 -13.48 1.26
N ARG A 294 27.00 -14.78 1.57
CA ARG A 294 27.70 -15.42 2.70
C ARG A 294 29.17 -15.62 2.38
N VAL A 295 30.04 -15.06 3.22
CA VAL A 295 31.50 -15.03 2.97
C VAL A 295 32.17 -16.40 3.09
N ASP A 296 31.56 -17.30 3.86
CA ASP A 296 32.04 -18.66 4.10
C ASP A 296 31.50 -19.69 3.08
N PHE A 297 30.51 -19.33 2.27
CA PHE A 297 29.94 -20.20 1.25
C PHE A 297 30.76 -20.19 -0.03
N LYS A 298 31.24 -21.37 -0.44
CA LYS A 298 32.07 -21.53 -1.63
C LYS A 298 31.25 -21.34 -2.93
N PRO A 299 31.69 -20.50 -3.88
CA PRO A 299 30.98 -20.29 -5.14
C PRO A 299 30.72 -21.58 -5.94
N GLU A 300 31.64 -22.54 -5.90
CA GLU A 300 31.52 -23.82 -6.61
C GLU A 300 30.38 -24.67 -6.04
N ALA A 301 30.20 -24.66 -4.71
CA ALA A 301 29.11 -25.36 -4.05
C ALA A 301 27.75 -24.77 -4.41
N ILE A 302 27.67 -23.44 -4.53
CA ILE A 302 26.45 -22.73 -4.94
C ILE A 302 26.13 -23.03 -6.40
N ALA A 303 27.13 -23.02 -7.28
CA ALA A 303 26.96 -23.32 -8.70
C ALA A 303 26.49 -24.76 -8.96
N ALA A 304 26.89 -25.71 -8.10
CA ALA A 304 26.50 -27.12 -8.19
C ALA A 304 25.03 -27.40 -7.77
N LEU A 305 24.34 -26.43 -7.16
CA LEU A 305 22.95 -26.60 -6.71
C LEU A 305 21.97 -26.76 -7.89
N LYS A 306 21.09 -27.76 -7.77
CA LYS A 306 19.94 -27.99 -8.66
C LYS A 306 18.69 -27.37 -8.05
N LEU A 307 18.55 -26.06 -8.25
CA LEU A 307 17.36 -25.26 -7.89
C LEU A 307 16.45 -25.06 -9.10
#